data_AF-A0AA41UZX9-F1
#
_entry.id   AF-A0AA41UZX9-F1
#
_cell.length_a   1.000
_cell.length_b   1.000
_cell.length_c   1.000
_cell.angle_alpha   90.00
_cell.angle_beta   90.00
_cell.angle_gamma   90.00
#
_symmetry.space_group_name_H-M   'P 1'
#
loop_
_entity.id
_entity.type
_entity.pdbx_description
1 polymer ?
#
loop_
_entity_poly.entity_id
_entity_poly.type
_entity_poly.pdbx_seq_one_letter_code
_entity_poly.pdbx_strand_id
1 'polypeptide(L)'
;MSIYNQQLEGTKYELVEPSYLTTVLLPTCFLYHIDFTAKKTDVADAPEEMFFAELTTTNKVRCVKFCTSKGPKKSISGDKNNGCCYCKFYNVQHPRDGGFKAGGARLFRKE
;
A
#
# COMPACT_ATOMS: atom_id res chain seq x y z
N MET A 1 0.14 10.84 0.32
CA MET A 1 0.07 11.12 -1.13
C MET A 1 1.20 11.99 -1.67
N SER A 2 1.76 12.94 -0.91
CA SER A 2 2.85 13.80 -1.40
C SER A 2 4.02 13.03 -2.03
N ILE A 3 4.50 11.95 -1.39
CA ILE A 3 5.62 11.13 -1.91
C ILE A 3 5.26 10.40 -3.21
N TYR A 4 4.05 9.82 -3.30
CA TYR A 4 3.61 9.10 -4.50
C TYR A 4 3.38 10.05 -5.68
N ASN A 5 2.73 11.20 -5.43
CA ASN A 5 2.48 12.21 -6.45
C ASN A 5 3.77 12.89 -6.94
N GLN A 6 4.84 12.92 -6.13
CA GLN A 6 6.15 13.40 -6.57
C GLN A 6 6.86 12.42 -7.53
N GLN A 7 6.51 11.13 -7.48
CA GLN A 7 7.11 10.09 -8.32
C GLN A 7 6.43 9.95 -9.69
N LEU A 8 5.21 10.47 -9.86
CA LEU A 8 4.45 10.41 -11.11
C LEU A 8 4.33 11.83 -11.68
N GLU A 9 5.11 12.16 -12.70
CA GLU A 9 4.92 13.40 -13.45
C GLU A 9 3.49 13.47 -13.99
N GLY A 10 2.78 14.55 -13.66
CA GLY A 10 1.45 14.86 -14.19
C GLY A 10 0.25 14.26 -13.44
N THR A 11 0.43 13.31 -12.50
CA THR A 11 -0.72 12.70 -11.81
C THR A 11 -0.89 13.25 -10.39
N LYS A 12 -2.04 13.86 -10.11
CA LYS A 12 -2.37 14.38 -8.77
C LYS A 12 -3.49 13.56 -8.16
N TYR A 13 -3.16 12.84 -7.09
CA TYR A 13 -4.14 12.15 -6.25
C TYR A 13 -4.42 12.92 -4.97
N GLU A 14 -5.68 13.00 -4.57
CA GLU A 14 -6.14 13.44 -3.26
C GLU A 14 -6.54 12.24 -2.42
N LEU A 15 -6.14 12.23 -1.15
CA LEU A 15 -6.55 11.22 -0.19
C LEU A 15 -8.05 11.35 0.09
N VAL A 16 -8.80 10.27 -0.07
CA VAL A 16 -10.23 10.21 0.24
C VAL A 16 -10.44 9.69 1.65
N GLU A 17 -9.89 8.50 1.95
CA GLU A 17 -10.04 7.86 3.25
C GLU A 17 -8.81 7.00 3.59
N PRO A 18 -8.35 7.01 4.85
CA PRO A 18 -7.49 5.95 5.36
C PRO A 18 -8.32 4.68 5.56
N SER A 19 -7.77 3.52 5.22
CA SER A 19 -8.43 2.23 5.40
C SER A 19 -7.74 1.45 6.53
N TYR A 20 -7.09 0.33 6.24
CA TYR A 20 -6.45 -0.51 7.24
C TYR A 20 -4.97 -0.19 7.42
N LEU A 21 -4.48 -0.37 8.64
CA LEU A 21 -3.07 -0.27 9.01
C LEU A 21 -2.68 -1.50 9.82
N THR A 22 -1.61 -2.15 9.39
CA THR A 22 -0.87 -3.14 10.19
C THR A 22 0.46 -2.52 10.61
N THR A 23 0.78 -2.61 11.90
CA THR A 23 2.10 -2.23 12.42
C THR A 23 2.80 -3.46 12.99
N VAL A 24 4.04 -3.70 12.58
CA VAL A 24 4.86 -4.82 13.06
C VAL A 24 6.20 -4.30 13.55
N LEU A 25 6.60 -4.72 14.75
CA LEU A 25 7.96 -4.51 15.26
C LEU A 25 8.88 -5.59 14.68
N LEU A 26 9.84 -5.17 13.86
CA LEU A 26 10.95 -6.01 13.37
C LEU A 26 12.23 -5.66 14.15
N PRO A 27 13.27 -6.53 14.12
CA PRO A 27 14.49 -6.29 14.90
C PRO A 27 15.19 -4.95 14.61
N THR A 28 15.04 -4.40 13.40
CA THR A 28 15.75 -3.17 12.96
C THR A 28 14.82 -1.99 12.66
N CYS A 29 13.51 -2.20 12.64
CA CYS A 29 12.54 -1.16 12.28
C CYS A 29 11.11 -1.51 12.70
N PHE A 30 10.24 -0.52 12.69
CA PHE A 30 8.80 -0.76 12.59
C PHE A 30 8.41 -0.85 11.12
N LEU A 31 7.72 -1.92 10.73
CA LEU A 31 7.09 -2.10 9.44
C LEU A 31 5.63 -1.67 9.51
N TYR A 32 5.17 -0.94 8.50
CA TYR A 32 3.78 -0.52 8.36
C TYR A 32 3.29 -0.96 6.98
N HIS A 33 2.17 -1.65 6.95
CA HIS A 33 1.40 -1.90 5.74
C HIS A 33 0.09 -1.14 5.86
N ILE A 34 -0.20 -0.29 4.89
CA ILE A 34 -1.34 0.62 4.91
C ILE A 34 -2.09 0.51 3.61
N ASP A 35 -3.41 0.45 3.71
CA ASP A 35 -4.29 0.78 2.59
C ASP A 35 -4.93 2.14 2.79
N PHE A 36 -5.15 2.82 1.68
CA PHE A 36 -5.91 4.04 1.64
C PHE A 36 -6.59 4.18 0.28
N THR A 37 -7.65 4.96 0.26
CA THR A 37 -8.35 5.29 -0.98
C THR A 37 -7.94 6.69 -1.39
N ALA A 38 -7.64 6.87 -2.67
CA ALA A 38 -7.37 8.17 -3.26
C ALA A 38 -8.08 8.31 -4.60
N LYS A 39 -8.32 9.56 -5.02
CA LYS A 39 -8.96 9.90 -6.29
C LYS A 39 -8.07 10.85 -7.08
N LYS A 40 -8.08 10.73 -8.40
CA LYS A 40 -7.42 11.71 -9.27
C LYS A 40 -8.14 13.06 -9.19
N THR A 41 -7.39 14.15 -9.14
CA THR A 41 -7.96 15.51 -9.08
C THR A 41 -8.07 16.17 -10.45
N ASP A 42 -7.35 15.65 -11.44
CA ASP A 42 -7.25 16.16 -12.80
C ASP A 42 -8.32 15.57 -13.75
N VAL A 43 -9.07 14.56 -13.30
CA VAL A 43 -10.12 13.91 -14.08
C VAL A 43 -11.46 14.11 -13.35
N ALA A 44 -12.43 14.73 -14.03
CA ALA A 44 -13.80 14.85 -13.51
C ALA A 44 -14.43 13.45 -13.32
N ASP A 45 -15.12 13.26 -12.19
CA ASP A 45 -15.75 11.99 -11.81
C ASP A 45 -14.78 10.78 -11.79
N ALA A 46 -13.50 11.02 -11.50
CA ALA A 46 -12.51 9.96 -11.37
C ALA A 46 -12.94 8.91 -10.34
N PRO A 47 -12.81 7.60 -10.65
CA PRO A 47 -13.13 6.56 -9.69
C PRO A 47 -12.18 6.60 -8.50
N GLU A 48 -12.70 6.26 -7.31
CA GLU A 48 -11.89 5.97 -6.14
C GLU A 48 -10.98 4.77 -6.40
N GLU A 49 -9.67 4.98 -6.29
CA GLU A 49 -8.65 3.95 -6.40
C GLU A 49 -8.15 3.56 -5.01
N MET A 50 -7.97 2.26 -4.78
CA MET A 50 -7.35 1.75 -3.58
C MET A 50 -5.85 1.64 -3.79
N PHE A 51 -5.07 2.07 -2.81
CA PHE A 51 -3.63 2.00 -2.81
C PHE A 51 -3.15 1.13 -1.66
N PHE A 52 -2.00 0.50 -1.89
CA PHE A 52 -1.21 -0.11 -0.85
C PHE A 52 0.09 0.66 -0.68
N ALA A 53 0.52 0.89 0.55
CA ALA A 53 1.83 1.41 0.87
C ALA A 53 2.52 0.59 1.96
N GLU A 54 3.81 0.33 1.74
CA GLU A 54 4.74 -0.12 2.76
C GLU A 54 5.59 1.04 3.24
N LEU A 55 5.62 1.23 4.55
CA LEU A 55 6.53 2.17 5.20
C LEU A 55 7.37 1.44 6.25
N THR A 56 8.54 2.01 6.52
CA THR A 56 9.38 1.58 7.65
C THR A 56 9.70 2.78 8.51
N THR A 57 9.81 2.59 9.83
CA THR A 57 10.36 3.59 10.74
C THR A 57 11.60 3.03 11.44
N THR A 58 12.73 3.71 11.26
CA THR A 58 14.02 3.40 11.89
C THR A 58 14.56 4.68 12.51
N ASN A 59 15.01 4.65 13.76
CA ASN A 59 15.52 5.84 14.47
C ASN A 59 14.60 7.06 14.37
N LYS A 60 13.27 6.84 14.51
CA LYS A 60 12.20 7.85 14.37
C LYS A 60 12.05 8.46 12.96
N VAL A 61 12.80 8.02 11.97
CA VAL A 61 12.67 8.43 10.57
C VAL A 61 11.73 7.47 9.85
N ARG A 62 10.65 7.99 9.27
CA ARG A 62 9.66 7.21 8.50
C ARG A 62 9.95 7.31 7.00
N CYS A 63 10.10 6.17 6.34
CA CYS A 63 10.38 6.07 4.91
C CYS A 63 9.31 5.22 4.22
N VAL A 64 8.75 5.72 3.12
CA VAL A 64 7.97 4.90 2.19
C VAL A 64 8.93 4.00 1.42
N LYS A 65 8.68 2.70 1.43
CA LYS A 65 9.48 1.70 0.71
C LYS A 65 8.80 1.24 -0.56
N PHE A 66 7.48 1.21 -0.56
CA PHE A 66 6.68 0.79 -1.69
C PHE A 66 5.33 1.49 -1.62
N CYS A 67 4.79 1.91 -2.77
CA CYS A 67 3.45 2.48 -2.87
C CYS A 67 2.95 2.22 -4.28
N THR A 68 1.77 1.61 -4.41
CA THR A 68 1.18 1.30 -5.71
C THR A 68 -0.34 1.39 -5.67
N SER A 69 -0.94 1.81 -6.79
CA SER A 69 -2.36 1.63 -7.00
C SER A 69 -2.68 0.15 -7.17
N LYS A 70 -3.82 -0.26 -6.64
CA LYS A 70 -4.44 -1.57 -6.84
C LYS A 70 -5.59 -1.52 -7.84
N GLY A 71 -5.88 -0.33 -8.38
CA GLY A 71 -7.02 -0.06 -9.23
C GLY A 71 -8.28 0.37 -8.48
N PRO A 72 -9.42 0.41 -9.17
CA PRO A 72 -10.67 0.91 -8.63
C PRO A 72 -11.13 0.13 -7.38
N LYS A 73 -11.50 0.84 -6.32
CA LYS A 73 -11.94 0.25 -5.04
C LYS A 73 -13.06 -0.77 -5.19
N LYS A 74 -14.01 -0.52 -6.11
CA LYS A 74 -15.15 -1.40 -6.41
C LYS A 74 -14.73 -2.72 -7.07
N SER A 75 -13.54 -2.78 -7.66
CA SER A 75 -13.02 -3.95 -8.39
C SER A 75 -12.11 -4.83 -7.53
N ILE A 76 -11.76 -4.39 -6.31
CA ILE A 76 -10.87 -5.13 -5.42
C ILE A 76 -11.60 -6.39 -4.90
N SER A 77 -11.12 -7.55 -5.32
CA SER A 77 -11.64 -8.87 -4.93
C SER A 77 -10.52 -9.91 -4.82
N GLY A 78 -10.74 -10.94 -3.99
CA GLY A 78 -9.81 -12.04 -3.75
C GLY A 78 -9.11 -12.01 -2.38
N ASP A 79 -8.03 -12.79 -2.26
CA ASP A 79 -7.25 -12.89 -1.02
C ASP A 79 -6.69 -11.54 -0.61
N LYS A 80 -7.13 -11.07 0.56
CA LYS A 80 -6.88 -9.71 1.01
C LYS A 80 -5.40 -9.46 1.24
N ASN A 81 -4.71 -10.37 1.91
CA ASN A 81 -3.32 -10.13 2.34
C ASN A 81 -2.25 -10.74 1.44
N ASN A 82 -2.64 -11.39 0.34
CA ASN A 82 -1.74 -12.07 -0.60
C ASN A 82 -0.63 -12.89 0.09
N GLY A 83 -0.96 -13.65 1.14
CA GLY A 83 0.00 -14.50 1.86
C GLY A 83 0.98 -13.76 2.77
N CYS A 84 0.79 -12.46 3.02
CA CYS A 84 1.55 -11.69 4.00
C CYS A 84 1.30 -12.21 5.42
N CYS A 85 2.35 -12.73 6.08
CA CYS A 85 2.24 -13.29 7.43
C CYS A 85 2.00 -12.21 8.48
N TYR A 86 2.47 -10.99 8.23
CA TYR A 86 2.28 -9.82 9.09
C TYR A 86 0.83 -9.34 9.12
N CYS A 87 0.13 -9.48 7.99
CA CYS A 87 -1.25 -9.05 7.82
C CYS A 87 -2.25 -10.20 7.88
N LYS A 88 -1.86 -11.35 8.45
CA LYS A 88 -2.73 -12.54 8.54
C LYS A 88 -4.04 -12.26 9.30
N PHE A 89 -3.99 -11.42 10.31
CA PHE A 89 -5.13 -11.08 11.18
C PHE A 89 -5.72 -9.68 10.90
N TYR A 90 -5.21 -8.98 9.90
CA TYR A 90 -5.62 -7.62 9.54
C TYR A 90 -6.19 -7.60 8.13
N ASN A 91 -7.10 -6.67 7.86
CA ASN A 91 -7.79 -6.56 6.57
C ASN A 91 -7.00 -5.77 5.51
N VAL A 92 -5.68 -5.65 5.66
CA VAL A 92 -4.84 -4.93 4.70
C VAL A 92 -4.76 -5.70 3.38
N GLN A 93 -5.13 -5.02 2.32
CA GLN A 93 -5.31 -5.41 0.95
C GLN A 93 -3.96 -5.28 0.21
N HIS A 94 -3.27 -6.39 -0.01
CA HIS A 94 -1.95 -6.39 -0.67
C HIS A 94 -2.04 -6.47 -2.20
N PRO A 95 -1.08 -5.90 -2.94
CA PRO A 95 -0.93 -6.09 -4.38
C PRO A 95 -0.62 -7.55 -4.73
N ARG A 96 -1.11 -8.02 -5.87
CA ARG A 96 -0.90 -9.40 -6.34
C ARG A 96 0.55 -9.67 -6.75
N ASP A 97 1.17 -8.67 -7.37
CA ASP A 97 2.50 -8.80 -8.00
C ASP A 97 3.66 -8.66 -6.99
N GLY A 98 3.35 -8.51 -5.69
CA GLY A 98 4.35 -8.35 -4.64
C GLY A 98 4.88 -6.93 -4.50
N GLY A 99 6.19 -6.80 -4.24
CA GLY A 99 6.87 -5.51 -4.02
C GLY A 99 6.93 -5.04 -2.55
N PHE A 100 6.41 -5.83 -1.62
CA PHE A 100 6.38 -5.55 -0.18
C PHE A 100 6.93 -6.74 0.63
N LYS A 101 7.30 -6.49 1.89
CA LYS A 101 7.78 -7.50 2.84
C LYS A 101 6.63 -8.34 3.38
N ALA A 102 6.44 -9.53 2.83
CA ALA A 102 5.40 -10.46 3.25
C ALA A 102 5.74 -11.29 4.51
N GLY A 103 7.01 -11.35 4.92
CA GLY A 103 7.48 -12.06 6.13
C GLY A 103 7.38 -13.60 6.11
N GLY A 104 6.95 -14.19 4.98
CA GLY A 104 6.93 -15.63 4.74
C GLY A 104 7.86 -16.04 3.60
N ALA A 105 8.07 -17.35 3.40
CA ALA A 105 8.96 -17.92 2.38
C ALA A 105 8.52 -17.69 0.91
N ARG A 106 7.39 -17.01 0.67
CA ARG A 106 6.90 -16.71 -0.68
C ARG A 106 7.60 -15.46 -1.21
N LEU A 107 8.63 -15.70 -2.03
CA LEU A 107 9.23 -14.69 -2.89
C LEU A 107 8.24 -14.42 -4.04
N PHE A 108 7.61 -13.25 -4.06
CA PHE A 108 6.95 -12.77 -5.28
C PHE A 108 8.06 -12.38 -6.27
N ARG A 109 8.27 -13.20 -7.29
CA ARG A 109 9.11 -12.83 -8.43
C ARG A 109 8.32 -11.88 -9.31
N LYS A 110 8.92 -10.75 -9.68
CA LYS A 110 8.57 -10.03 -10.91
C LYS A 110 8.84 -10.98 -12.08
N GLU A 111 7.83 -11.29 -12.87
CA GLU A 111 8.03 -11.68 -14.28
C GLU A 111 8.11 -10.42 -15.14
#